data_AF-A0A1F3EZU5-F1
#
_entry.id   AF-A0A1F3EZU5-F1
#
_cell.length_a   1.000
_cell.length_b   1.000
_cell.length_c   1.000
_cell.angle_alpha   90.00
_cell.angle_beta   90.00
_cell.angle_gamma   90.00
#
_symmetry.space_group_name_H-M   'P 1'
#
loop_
_entity.id
_entity.type
_entity.pdbx_description
1 polymer ?
#
loop_
_entity_poly.entity_id
_entity_poly.type
_entity_poly.pdbx_seq_one_letter_code
_entity_poly.pdbx_strand_id
1 'polypeptide(L)'
;MKKPLKINIFYIYDSKFENLKITLCMKKLIGSLFIAGAIVSCSAPKKEFTPSYSKADFEKEVNGKQTTLFTLKNEGGIIVTLTNYGAKIVSVFAPDKNGAMEDVTLGFNSIDGYINGDAGQGAVVGPYANRIANAQFVIDSITYQLPQNNHQACLHSGPESFYRQVWDAKEVQSADGPAVEMTLVSPDGEWGFPGNKNVKVTYTLTKDNGLKIDYEATTDKSCYFNLTNHVYFNLKGEGMGDILDHVLVVDANSSTAVGDSTLIPTGEIVDIRGTA
;
A
#
# COMPACT_ATOMS: atom_id res chain seq x y z
N MET A 1 -25.89 -13.17 -0.41
CA MET A 1 -24.61 -13.15 0.32
C MET A 1 -23.49 -13.01 -0.70
N LYS A 2 -22.96 -11.78 -0.89
CA LYS A 2 -21.82 -11.53 -1.78
C LYS A 2 -20.54 -11.95 -1.03
N LYS A 3 -19.71 -12.79 -1.64
CA LYS A 3 -18.40 -13.17 -1.09
C LYS A 3 -17.54 -11.89 -0.96
N PRO A 4 -16.75 -11.73 0.12
CA PRO A 4 -15.80 -10.62 0.21
C PRO A 4 -14.80 -10.70 -0.94
N LEU A 5 -14.55 -9.55 -1.56
CA LEU A 5 -13.51 -9.37 -2.57
C LEU A 5 -12.17 -9.38 -1.83
N LYS A 6 -11.40 -10.48 -1.90
CA LYS A 6 -10.02 -10.52 -1.40
C LYS A 6 -9.10 -9.96 -2.47
N ILE A 7 -8.59 -8.76 -2.25
CA ILE A 7 -7.50 -8.19 -3.05
C ILE A 7 -6.20 -8.48 -2.28
N ASN A 8 -5.44 -9.48 -2.73
CA ASN A 8 -4.08 -9.72 -2.23
C ASN A 8 -3.14 -8.75 -2.95
N ILE A 9 -2.72 -7.69 -2.26
CA ILE A 9 -1.71 -6.77 -2.75
C ILE A 9 -0.35 -7.18 -2.14
N PHE A 10 0.56 -7.63 -3.02
CA PHE A 10 1.96 -8.06 -2.82
C PHE A 10 2.25 -9.44 -2.22
N TYR A 11 2.86 -10.29 -3.05
CA TYR A 11 4.01 -11.10 -2.66
C TYR A 11 5.26 -10.40 -3.21
N ILE A 12 6.23 -10.07 -2.37
CA ILE A 12 7.59 -9.79 -2.86
C ILE A 12 8.19 -11.16 -3.19
N TYR A 13 8.08 -11.55 -4.46
CA TYR A 13 8.61 -12.83 -4.94
C TYR A 13 10.11 -12.65 -5.26
N ASP A 14 10.98 -13.10 -4.37
CA ASP A 14 12.41 -13.25 -4.67
C ASP A 14 12.61 -14.52 -5.52
N SER A 15 12.55 -14.35 -6.85
CA SER A 15 12.86 -15.41 -7.80
C SER A 15 14.37 -15.48 -8.06
N LYS A 16 15.10 -16.15 -7.17
CA LYS A 16 16.33 -16.92 -7.47
C LYS A 16 16.94 -17.39 -6.17
N PHE A 17 16.78 -18.66 -5.84
CA PHE A 17 17.85 -19.56 -5.35
C PHE A 17 17.23 -20.92 -5.02
N GLU A 18 16.76 -21.63 -6.04
CA GLU A 18 16.65 -23.08 -5.96
C GLU A 18 17.82 -23.72 -6.71
N ASN A 19 18.54 -24.57 -5.96
CA ASN A 19 19.43 -25.64 -6.43
C ASN A 19 20.80 -25.26 -7.01
N LEU A 20 21.79 -25.20 -6.11
CA LEU A 20 23.13 -25.74 -6.44
C LEU A 20 23.63 -26.61 -5.29
N LYS A 21 23.27 -27.91 -5.33
CA LYS A 21 23.95 -28.96 -4.54
C LYS A 21 25.35 -29.13 -5.11
N ILE A 22 26.36 -28.55 -4.47
CA ILE A 22 27.76 -28.90 -4.75
C ILE A 22 28.10 -30.14 -3.93
N THR A 23 28.11 -31.29 -4.59
CA THR A 23 28.74 -32.51 -4.07
C THR A 23 30.25 -32.35 -4.15
N LEU A 24 30.91 -32.10 -3.01
CA LEU A 24 32.37 -32.19 -2.92
C LEU A 24 32.78 -33.57 -2.40
N CYS A 25 33.43 -34.32 -3.28
CA CYS A 25 34.02 -35.62 -3.04
C CYS A 25 35.22 -35.49 -2.08
N MET A 26 35.17 -36.13 -0.91
CA MET A 26 36.29 -36.26 0.01
C MET A 26 37.39 -37.13 -0.59
N LYS A 27 38.56 -36.55 -0.85
CA LYS A 27 39.83 -37.29 -0.89
C LYS A 27 40.73 -36.80 0.23
N LYS A 28 41.09 -37.73 1.12
CA LYS A 28 42.10 -37.57 2.17
C LYS A 28 43.44 -37.16 1.56
N LEU A 29 44.08 -36.14 2.11
CA LEU A 29 45.54 -36.10 2.26
C LEU A 29 45.91 -35.34 3.54
N ILE A 30 46.80 -35.95 4.31
CA ILE A 30 47.31 -35.53 5.61
C ILE A 30 48.44 -34.52 5.39
N GLY A 31 48.51 -33.45 6.18
CA GLY A 31 49.67 -32.55 6.21
C GLY A 31 49.44 -31.25 6.99
N SER A 32 50.03 -31.20 8.18
CA SER A 32 49.92 -30.13 9.19
C SER A 32 50.54 -28.80 8.75
N LEU A 33 49.82 -27.68 8.93
CA LEU A 33 50.39 -26.38 9.36
C LEU A 33 49.25 -25.47 9.87
N PHE A 34 49.15 -25.31 11.19
CA PHE A 34 48.26 -24.32 11.82
C PHE A 34 48.85 -22.93 11.62
N ILE A 35 48.33 -22.17 10.66
CA ILE A 35 48.42 -20.71 10.64
C ILE A 35 47.04 -20.20 11.07
N ALA A 36 46.94 -19.76 12.31
CA ALA A 36 45.78 -19.02 12.81
C ALA A 36 45.75 -17.64 12.17
N GLY A 37 45.30 -17.58 10.92
CA GLY A 37 44.89 -16.34 10.29
C GLY A 37 43.52 -15.95 10.86
N ALA A 38 43.50 -14.95 11.75
CA ALA A 38 42.26 -14.31 12.14
C ALA A 38 41.67 -13.62 10.90
N ILE A 39 40.77 -14.32 10.21
CA ILE A 39 39.92 -13.74 9.19
C ILE A 39 38.90 -12.89 9.97
N VAL A 40 39.27 -11.65 10.27
CA VAL A 40 38.30 -10.65 10.70
C VAL A 40 37.44 -10.39 9.48
N SER A 41 36.34 -11.13 9.36
CA SER A 41 35.28 -10.79 8.43
C SER A 41 34.73 -9.45 8.89
N CYS A 42 35.24 -8.36 8.31
CA CYS A 42 34.63 -7.04 8.36
C CYS A 42 33.26 -7.15 7.70
N SER A 43 32.29 -7.65 8.46
CA SER A 43 30.88 -7.49 8.12
C SER A 43 30.61 -6.00 8.34
N ALA A 44 30.31 -5.28 7.26
CA ALA A 44 29.84 -3.90 7.37
C ALA A 44 28.70 -3.87 8.40
N PRO A 45 28.64 -2.86 9.29
CA PRO A 45 27.56 -2.75 10.25
C PRO A 45 26.23 -2.78 9.48
N LYS A 46 25.37 -3.74 9.81
CA LYS A 46 24.00 -3.78 9.28
C LYS A 46 23.36 -2.44 9.67
N LYS A 47 22.90 -1.67 8.70
CA LYS A 47 22.16 -0.43 8.96
C LYS A 47 20.93 -0.80 9.78
N GLU A 48 20.97 -0.53 11.09
CA GLU A 48 19.85 -0.81 11.97
C GLU A 48 18.66 0.07 11.59
N PHE A 49 17.46 -0.50 11.70
CA PHE A 49 16.20 0.19 11.45
C PHE A 49 16.08 1.42 12.36
N THR A 50 16.13 2.61 11.76
CA THR A 50 15.80 3.88 12.44
C THR A 50 14.99 4.75 11.48
N PRO A 51 13.66 4.84 11.63
CA PRO A 51 12.86 5.76 10.83
C PRO A 51 13.28 7.21 11.12
N SER A 52 13.12 8.09 10.13
CA SER A 52 13.34 9.55 10.24
C SER A 52 12.27 10.26 11.09
N TYR A 53 11.29 9.52 11.60
CA TYR A 53 10.14 10.01 12.35
C TYR A 53 9.85 9.11 13.56
N SER A 54 9.06 9.64 14.48
CA SER A 54 8.57 8.97 15.68
C SER A 54 7.05 8.87 15.68
N LYS A 55 6.47 8.14 16.63
CA LYS A 55 5.01 8.09 16.82
C LYS A 55 4.41 9.48 17.11
N ALA A 56 5.12 10.33 17.87
CA ALA A 56 4.64 11.66 18.25
C ALA A 56 4.46 12.59 17.04
N ASP A 57 5.23 12.40 15.98
CA ASP A 57 5.11 13.16 14.72
C ASP A 57 3.78 12.89 13.99
N PHE A 58 3.04 11.85 14.41
CA PHE A 58 1.76 11.43 13.87
C PHE A 58 0.61 11.59 14.85
N GLU A 59 0.83 12.24 15.99
CA GLU A 59 -0.19 12.46 17.01
C GLU A 59 -0.69 13.90 16.97
N LYS A 60 -1.87 14.08 16.38
CA LYS A 60 -2.59 15.36 16.30
C LYS A 60 -4.10 15.15 16.34
N GLU A 61 -4.82 16.06 16.98
CA GLU A 61 -6.27 16.12 16.85
C GLU A 61 -6.66 16.77 15.52
N VAL A 62 -7.46 16.07 14.73
CA VAL A 62 -8.00 16.53 13.45
C VAL A 62 -9.51 16.29 13.48
N ASN A 63 -10.30 17.36 13.38
CA ASN A 63 -11.77 17.31 13.40
C ASN A 63 -12.34 16.54 14.60
N GLY A 64 -11.76 16.74 15.79
CA GLY A 64 -12.20 16.10 17.03
C GLY A 64 -11.82 14.62 17.16
N LYS A 65 -10.97 14.09 16.27
CA LYS A 65 -10.42 12.73 16.34
C LYS A 65 -8.90 12.75 16.44
N GLN A 66 -8.36 11.87 17.26
CA GLN A 66 -6.92 11.74 17.45
C GLN A 66 -6.31 10.89 16.32
N THR A 67 -5.26 11.43 15.69
CA THR A 67 -4.40 10.66 14.79
C THR A 67 -3.29 9.96 15.58
N THR A 68 -2.81 8.84 15.05
CA THR A 68 -1.72 8.06 15.64
C THR A 68 -0.97 7.24 14.59
N LEU A 69 0.14 6.63 15.01
CA LEU A 69 0.96 5.72 14.22
C LEU A 69 0.97 4.32 14.84
N PHE A 70 0.88 3.31 13.99
CA PHE A 70 1.01 1.89 14.31
C PHE A 70 2.26 1.32 13.64
N THR A 71 2.83 0.27 14.23
CA THR A 71 4.00 -0.41 13.65
C THR A 71 3.79 -1.92 13.71
N LEU A 72 3.67 -2.54 12.54
CA LEU A 72 3.62 -3.99 12.38
C LEU A 72 5.03 -4.52 12.15
N LYS A 73 5.42 -5.54 12.93
CA LYS A 73 6.69 -6.26 12.80
C LYS A 73 6.43 -7.76 12.85
N ASN A 74 7.14 -8.52 12.05
CA ASN A 74 7.16 -9.97 12.10
C ASN A 74 8.61 -10.48 12.23
N GLU A 75 8.79 -11.80 12.29
CA GLU A 75 10.12 -12.43 12.31
C GLU A 75 10.80 -12.44 10.93
N GLY A 76 10.07 -12.15 9.86
CA GLY A 76 10.58 -12.16 8.48
C GLY A 76 11.41 -10.93 8.11
N GLY A 77 11.39 -9.87 8.93
CA GLY A 77 12.28 -8.71 8.78
C GLY A 77 11.71 -7.54 8.00
N ILE A 78 10.47 -7.63 7.49
CA ILE A 78 9.72 -6.44 7.02
C ILE A 78 9.10 -5.71 8.21
N ILE A 79 9.14 -4.38 8.16
CA ILE A 79 8.47 -3.51 9.12
C ILE A 79 7.54 -2.59 8.36
N VAL A 80 6.27 -2.51 8.78
CA VAL A 80 5.27 -1.62 8.16
C VAL A 80 4.78 -0.63 9.19
N THR A 81 4.74 0.65 8.84
CA THR A 81 4.12 1.68 9.66
C THR A 81 2.84 2.17 9.01
N LEU A 82 1.82 2.43 9.83
CA LEU A 82 0.49 2.83 9.37
C LEU A 82 0.00 4.02 10.19
N THR A 83 -0.79 4.91 9.60
CA THR A 83 -1.53 5.92 10.36
C THR A 83 -3.03 5.79 10.13
N ASN A 84 -3.83 6.07 11.15
CA ASN A 84 -5.28 6.09 11.02
C ASN A 84 -5.81 7.31 10.27
N TYR A 85 -4.98 8.31 9.96
CA TYR A 85 -5.34 9.36 9.02
C TYR A 85 -5.32 8.81 7.59
N GLY A 86 -6.49 8.69 6.96
CA GLY A 86 -6.66 8.11 5.62
C GLY A 86 -6.37 6.61 5.53
N ALA A 87 -6.29 5.93 6.69
CA ALA A 87 -5.86 4.54 6.82
C ALA A 87 -4.60 4.21 5.99
N LYS A 88 -3.57 5.06 6.11
CA LYS A 88 -2.41 5.06 5.22
C LYS A 88 -1.34 4.05 5.61
N ILE A 89 -0.68 3.50 4.61
CA ILE A 89 0.69 3.00 4.71
C ILE A 89 1.61 4.22 4.75
N VAL A 90 2.37 4.37 5.84
CA VAL A 90 3.37 5.45 5.97
C VAL A 90 4.69 4.98 5.38
N SER A 91 5.15 3.80 5.79
CA SER A 91 6.40 3.21 5.33
C SER A 91 6.32 1.69 5.25
N VAL A 92 7.08 1.12 4.31
CA VAL A 92 7.41 -0.31 4.25
C VAL A 92 8.92 -0.43 4.21
N PHE A 93 9.50 -0.84 5.33
CA PHE A 93 10.93 -1.09 5.41
C PHE A 93 11.21 -2.54 5.02
N ALA A 94 12.09 -2.72 4.03
CA ALA A 94 12.49 -4.02 3.52
C ALA A 94 14.02 -4.15 3.46
N PRO A 95 14.58 -5.34 3.72
CA PRO A 95 16.01 -5.57 3.59
C PRO A 95 16.41 -5.75 2.11
N ASP A 96 17.57 -5.22 1.74
CA ASP A 96 18.25 -5.60 0.50
C ASP A 96 18.91 -6.99 0.60
N LYS A 97 19.58 -7.42 -0.47
CA LYS A 97 20.31 -8.71 -0.52
C LYS A 97 21.43 -8.85 0.53
N ASN A 98 21.89 -7.75 1.10
CA ASN A 98 22.92 -7.70 2.15
C ASN A 98 22.31 -7.56 3.56
N GLY A 99 20.98 -7.47 3.66
CA GLY A 99 20.24 -7.25 4.90
C GLY A 99 20.19 -5.79 5.36
N ALA A 100 20.54 -4.83 4.51
CA ALA A 100 20.39 -3.40 4.81
C ALA A 100 18.93 -2.98 4.62
N MET A 101 18.33 -2.38 5.65
CA MET A 101 16.94 -1.94 5.62
C MET A 101 16.81 -0.58 4.95
N GLU A 102 15.86 -0.46 4.01
CA GLU A 102 15.44 0.82 3.43
C GLU A 102 13.91 0.92 3.41
N ASP A 103 13.38 2.15 3.52
CA ASP A 103 11.97 2.40 3.24
C ASP A 103 11.75 2.36 1.73
N VAL A 104 10.95 1.40 1.26
CA VAL A 104 10.68 1.21 -0.18
C VAL A 104 9.39 1.90 -0.63
N THR A 105 8.80 2.75 0.20
CA THR A 105 7.59 3.51 -0.11
C THR A 105 7.81 5.02 -0.03
N LEU A 106 7.01 5.79 -0.76
CA LEU A 106 7.03 7.25 -0.68
C LEU A 106 5.97 7.74 0.29
N GLY A 107 6.31 8.71 1.14
CA GLY A 107 5.37 9.29 2.09
C GLY A 107 5.84 10.60 2.73
N PHE A 108 5.25 10.90 3.87
CA PHE A 108 5.64 12.02 4.72
C PHE A 108 6.05 11.52 6.11
N ASN A 109 6.99 12.23 6.72
CA ASN A 109 7.53 11.95 8.05
C ASN A 109 6.66 12.47 9.20
N SER A 110 5.48 13.05 8.93
CA SER A 110 4.58 13.57 9.96
C SER A 110 3.14 13.69 9.48
N ILE A 111 2.20 13.75 10.42
CA ILE A 111 0.78 13.97 10.12
C ILE A 111 0.54 15.32 9.44
N ASP A 112 1.28 16.36 9.82
CA ASP A 112 1.19 17.68 9.19
C ASP A 112 1.66 17.66 7.73
N GLY A 113 2.63 16.80 7.39
CA GLY A 113 3.01 16.56 6.00
C GLY A 113 1.85 15.99 5.18
N TYR A 114 1.15 14.98 5.70
CA TYR A 114 -0.02 14.40 5.04
C TYR A 114 -1.22 15.36 4.94
N ILE A 115 -1.47 16.18 5.95
CA ILE A 115 -2.58 17.16 5.94
C ILE A 115 -2.32 18.23 4.88
N ASN A 116 -1.12 18.81 4.85
CA ASN A 116 -0.81 19.94 4.00
C ASN A 116 -0.33 19.56 2.59
N GLY A 117 0.15 18.32 2.42
CA GLY A 117 0.68 17.80 1.17
C GLY A 117 -0.33 17.00 0.35
N ASP A 118 0.21 16.14 -0.52
CA ASP A 118 -0.56 15.17 -1.27
C ASP A 118 -1.04 14.04 -0.35
N ALA A 119 -2.31 14.13 0.06
CA ALA A 119 -2.91 13.12 0.92
C ALA A 119 -3.17 11.78 0.22
N GLY A 120 -2.89 11.60 -1.07
CA GLY A 120 -3.05 10.33 -1.76
C GLY A 120 -2.04 9.26 -1.34
N GLN A 121 -0.80 9.64 -0.99
CA GLN A 121 0.28 8.70 -0.74
C GLN A 121 -0.06 7.67 0.35
N GLY A 122 0.00 6.39 -0.02
CA GLY A 122 -0.24 5.26 0.89
C GLY A 122 -1.69 5.10 1.36
N ALA A 123 -2.62 5.92 0.87
CA ALA A 123 -3.95 6.04 1.46
C ALA A 123 -4.95 5.00 0.96
N VAL A 124 -5.95 4.71 1.79
CA VAL A 124 -7.19 4.09 1.32
C VAL A 124 -7.99 5.13 0.53
N VAL A 125 -8.28 4.82 -0.73
CA VAL A 125 -9.08 5.65 -1.61
C VAL A 125 -10.49 5.06 -1.74
N GLY A 126 -11.51 5.90 -1.54
CA GLY A 126 -12.91 5.54 -1.70
C GLY A 126 -13.86 6.71 -1.40
N PRO A 127 -15.20 6.51 -1.52
CA PRO A 127 -15.88 5.26 -1.88
C PRO A 127 -15.62 4.71 -3.28
N TYR A 128 -15.11 5.53 -4.21
CA TYR A 128 -14.80 5.15 -5.58
C TYR A 128 -13.41 5.65 -5.99
N ALA A 129 -12.49 4.71 -6.17
CA ALA A 129 -11.17 4.97 -6.70
C ALA A 129 -11.19 5.26 -8.21
N ASN A 130 -10.20 6.01 -8.68
CA ASN A 130 -10.09 6.55 -10.03
C ASN A 130 -11.19 7.57 -10.39
N ARG A 131 -11.49 7.74 -11.68
CA ARG A 131 -12.32 8.83 -12.23
C ARG A 131 -13.75 8.40 -12.52
N ILE A 132 -14.70 9.29 -12.25
CA ILE A 132 -16.08 9.23 -12.71
C ILE A 132 -16.32 10.41 -13.66
N ALA A 133 -16.66 10.10 -14.91
CA ALA A 133 -16.88 11.09 -15.95
C ALA A 133 -18.02 12.06 -15.59
N ASN A 134 -17.88 13.33 -15.98
CA ASN A 134 -18.84 14.41 -15.70
C ASN A 134 -19.17 14.61 -14.22
N ALA A 135 -18.34 14.05 -13.32
CA ALA A 135 -18.55 14.06 -11.87
C ALA A 135 -19.96 13.60 -11.47
N GLN A 136 -20.52 12.61 -12.17
CA GLN A 136 -21.87 12.13 -11.88
C GLN A 136 -22.09 10.67 -12.29
N PHE A 137 -23.09 10.04 -11.68
CA PHE A 137 -23.59 8.74 -12.12
C PHE A 137 -25.09 8.62 -11.85
N VAL A 138 -25.71 7.58 -12.42
CA VAL A 138 -27.14 7.30 -12.28
C VAL A 138 -27.34 5.93 -11.61
N ILE A 139 -28.24 5.88 -10.63
CA ILE A 139 -28.77 4.65 -10.02
C ILE A 139 -30.28 4.80 -9.95
N ASP A 140 -31.04 3.83 -10.47
CA ASP A 140 -32.51 3.81 -10.43
C ASP A 140 -33.16 5.12 -10.94
N SER A 141 -32.63 5.67 -12.04
CA SER A 141 -33.04 6.95 -12.66
C SER A 141 -32.78 8.21 -11.83
N ILE A 142 -32.11 8.10 -10.67
CA ILE A 142 -31.67 9.22 -9.86
C ILE A 142 -30.23 9.57 -10.26
N THR A 143 -30.01 10.85 -10.57
CA THR A 143 -28.67 11.37 -10.87
C THR A 143 -28.00 11.85 -9.59
N TYR A 144 -26.81 11.35 -9.32
CA TYR A 144 -25.97 11.75 -8.18
C TYR A 144 -24.81 12.59 -8.68
N GLN A 145 -24.74 13.84 -8.20
CA GLN A 145 -23.63 14.76 -8.49
C GLN A 145 -22.52 14.60 -7.45
N LEU A 146 -21.28 14.58 -7.92
CA LEU A 146 -20.07 14.41 -7.15
C LEU A 146 -19.19 15.67 -7.22
N PRO A 147 -18.20 15.83 -6.33
CA PRO A 147 -17.21 16.89 -6.47
C PRO A 147 -16.46 16.77 -7.79
N GLN A 148 -16.48 17.84 -8.59
CA GLN A 148 -15.67 17.96 -9.80
C GLN A 148 -14.28 18.48 -9.44
N ASN A 149 -13.35 17.57 -9.17
CA ASN A 149 -12.00 17.88 -8.70
C ASN A 149 -10.89 17.48 -9.68
N ASN A 150 -11.22 16.97 -10.87
CA ASN A 150 -10.24 16.72 -11.92
C ASN A 150 -10.86 16.97 -13.30
N HIS A 151 -10.60 18.15 -13.87
CA HIS A 151 -11.26 18.61 -15.11
C HIS A 151 -12.79 18.56 -14.97
N GLN A 152 -13.48 17.81 -15.84
CA GLN A 152 -14.92 17.55 -15.77
C GLN A 152 -15.26 16.28 -14.97
N ALA A 153 -14.27 15.58 -14.43
CA ALA A 153 -14.46 14.33 -13.69
C ALA A 153 -14.41 14.53 -12.18
N CYS A 154 -14.96 13.55 -11.46
CA CYS A 154 -14.67 13.33 -10.06
C CYS A 154 -13.55 12.29 -9.96
N LEU A 155 -12.40 12.68 -9.41
CA LEU A 155 -11.27 11.80 -9.13
C LEU A 155 -11.26 11.42 -7.66
N HIS A 156 -11.17 10.13 -7.36
CA HIS A 156 -10.98 9.60 -6.01
C HIS A 156 -12.07 10.07 -5.03
N SER A 157 -13.32 10.13 -5.49
CA SER A 157 -14.48 10.59 -4.72
C SER A 157 -14.42 12.03 -4.19
N GLY A 158 -13.52 12.86 -4.71
CA GLY A 158 -13.39 14.27 -4.31
C GLY A 158 -12.19 14.54 -3.38
N PRO A 159 -11.95 15.81 -3.05
CA PRO A 159 -10.73 16.26 -2.36
C PRO A 159 -10.65 15.84 -0.88
N GLU A 160 -11.81 15.67 -0.23
CA GLU A 160 -11.92 15.40 1.21
C GLU A 160 -12.38 13.97 1.51
N SER A 161 -12.27 13.04 0.56
CA SER A 161 -12.83 11.68 0.71
C SER A 161 -12.04 10.83 1.71
N PHE A 162 -12.19 9.51 1.68
CA PHE A 162 -11.64 8.57 2.67
C PHE A 162 -10.17 8.79 3.03
N TYR A 163 -9.35 9.25 2.08
CA TYR A 163 -7.92 9.47 2.27
C TYR A 163 -7.57 10.70 3.13
N ARG A 164 -8.53 11.59 3.45
CA ARG A 164 -8.34 12.74 4.36
C ARG A 164 -9.11 12.62 5.69
N GLN A 165 -9.77 11.48 5.93
CA GLN A 165 -10.53 11.26 7.15
C GLN A 165 -9.69 10.62 8.25
N VAL A 166 -10.01 10.88 9.52
CA VAL A 166 -9.43 10.14 10.65
C VAL A 166 -10.29 8.90 10.92
N TRP A 167 -9.70 7.73 10.73
CA TRP A 167 -10.34 6.44 10.96
C TRP A 167 -10.24 6.05 12.43
N ASP A 168 -11.26 5.37 12.92
CA ASP A 168 -11.18 4.70 14.22
C ASP A 168 -10.32 3.45 14.04
N ALA A 169 -9.33 3.22 14.90
CA ALA A 169 -8.33 2.19 14.67
C ALA A 169 -7.95 1.45 15.95
N LYS A 170 -7.61 0.16 15.80
CA LYS A 170 -7.11 -0.68 16.89
C LYS A 170 -6.16 -1.76 16.35
N GLU A 171 -5.16 -2.11 17.14
CA GLU A 171 -4.34 -3.29 16.90
C GLU A 171 -5.16 -4.55 17.17
N VAL A 172 -5.02 -5.55 16.32
CA VAL A 172 -5.69 -6.84 16.44
C VAL A 172 -4.72 -7.96 16.12
N GLN A 173 -4.97 -9.15 16.66
CA GLN A 173 -4.25 -10.35 16.27
C GLN A 173 -5.04 -11.09 15.20
N SER A 174 -4.44 -11.37 14.05
CA SER A 174 -5.01 -12.26 13.05
C SER A 174 -4.37 -13.65 13.12
N ALA A 175 -4.96 -14.63 12.42
CA ALA A 175 -4.36 -15.94 12.25
C ALA A 175 -3.04 -15.89 11.46
N ASP A 176 -2.90 -14.90 10.57
CA ASP A 176 -1.78 -14.78 9.63
C ASP A 176 -0.61 -13.95 10.21
N GLY A 177 -0.88 -13.09 11.21
CA GLY A 177 0.12 -12.23 11.85
C GLY A 177 -0.47 -11.03 12.61
N PRO A 178 0.38 -10.13 13.12
CA PRO A 178 -0.08 -8.87 13.74
C PRO A 178 -0.79 -8.00 12.69
N ALA A 179 -1.83 -7.31 13.13
CA ALA A 179 -2.69 -6.54 12.24
C ALA A 179 -3.22 -5.25 12.89
N VAL A 180 -3.67 -4.33 12.05
CA VAL A 180 -4.41 -3.13 12.45
C VAL A 180 -5.73 -3.10 11.70
N GLU A 181 -6.83 -3.02 12.45
CA GLU A 181 -8.17 -2.82 11.92
C GLU A 181 -8.50 -1.32 12.00
N MET A 182 -8.94 -0.74 10.89
CA MET A 182 -9.36 0.65 10.79
C MET A 182 -10.78 0.73 10.23
N THR A 183 -11.63 1.53 10.84
CA THR A 183 -13.03 1.70 10.42
C THR A 183 -13.40 3.16 10.19
N LEU A 184 -14.26 3.38 9.20
CA LEU A 184 -14.83 4.69 8.87
C LEU A 184 -16.33 4.54 8.60
N VAL A 185 -17.11 5.44 9.19
CA VAL A 185 -18.53 5.61 8.88
C VAL A 185 -18.66 6.81 7.96
N SER A 186 -19.36 6.64 6.85
CA SER A 186 -19.63 7.71 5.88
C SER A 186 -21.15 7.86 5.68
N PRO A 187 -21.78 8.96 6.12
CA PRO A 187 -23.22 9.14 6.06
C PRO A 187 -23.79 9.16 4.62
N ASP A 188 -25.09 8.91 4.51
CA ASP A 188 -25.84 9.08 3.26
C ASP A 188 -25.63 10.46 2.62
N GLY A 189 -25.24 10.49 1.35
CA GLY A 189 -25.01 11.71 0.58
C GLY A 189 -23.60 12.30 0.75
N GLU A 190 -22.74 11.74 1.60
CA GLU A 190 -21.38 12.24 1.78
C GLU A 190 -20.58 12.15 0.47
N TRP A 191 -19.98 13.28 0.07
CA TRP A 191 -19.36 13.52 -1.24
C TRP A 191 -20.23 13.13 -2.45
N GLY A 192 -21.56 13.16 -2.28
CA GLY A 192 -22.53 12.84 -3.33
C GLY A 192 -22.87 11.36 -3.48
N PHE A 193 -22.32 10.47 -2.62
CA PHE A 193 -22.59 9.03 -2.71
C PHE A 193 -23.77 8.62 -1.81
N PRO A 194 -24.80 7.92 -2.33
CA PRO A 194 -25.96 7.49 -1.55
C PRO A 194 -25.63 6.37 -0.56
N GLY A 195 -26.42 6.29 0.50
CA GLY A 195 -26.41 5.27 1.53
C GLY A 195 -25.41 5.56 2.65
N ASN A 196 -25.79 5.25 3.89
CA ASN A 196 -24.86 5.18 5.00
C ASN A 196 -23.89 4.04 4.73
N LYS A 197 -22.59 4.27 4.91
CA LYS A 197 -21.53 3.29 4.66
C LYS A 197 -20.79 3.00 5.94
N ASN A 198 -20.54 1.72 6.19
CA ASN A 198 -19.57 1.29 7.19
C ASN A 198 -18.43 0.61 6.46
N VAL A 199 -17.24 1.15 6.56
CA VAL A 199 -16.04 0.67 5.88
C VAL A 199 -15.05 0.20 6.92
N LYS A 200 -14.43 -0.94 6.65
CA LYS A 200 -13.37 -1.52 7.45
C LYS A 200 -12.23 -1.95 6.55
N VAL A 201 -11.02 -1.57 6.94
CA VAL A 201 -9.77 -2.00 6.30
C VAL A 201 -8.91 -2.65 7.35
N THR A 202 -8.41 -3.85 7.06
CA THR A 202 -7.50 -4.57 7.94
C THR A 202 -6.17 -4.77 7.24
N TYR A 203 -5.11 -4.19 7.80
CA TYR A 203 -3.74 -4.42 7.38
C TYR A 203 -3.14 -5.54 8.23
N THR A 204 -2.67 -6.61 7.59
CA THR A 204 -2.02 -7.74 8.26
C THR A 204 -0.63 -7.94 7.71
N LEU A 205 0.39 -7.91 8.57
CA LEU A 205 1.74 -8.33 8.21
C LEU A 205 1.85 -9.84 8.45
N THR A 206 1.86 -10.63 7.38
CA THR A 206 1.89 -12.09 7.45
C THR A 206 3.27 -12.59 7.85
N LYS A 207 3.37 -13.84 8.32
CA LYS A 207 4.65 -14.46 8.74
C LYS A 207 5.68 -14.57 7.61
N ASP A 208 5.24 -14.61 6.35
CA ASP A 208 6.05 -14.73 5.14
C ASP A 208 6.31 -13.37 4.46
N ASN A 209 6.29 -12.26 5.21
CA ASN A 209 6.56 -10.90 4.71
C ASN A 209 5.56 -10.38 3.67
N GLY A 210 4.33 -10.90 3.65
CA GLY A 210 3.22 -10.31 2.90
C GLY A 210 2.56 -9.19 3.70
N LEU A 211 2.22 -8.08 3.05
CA LEU A 211 1.33 -7.06 3.60
C LEU A 211 -0.06 -7.23 3.01
N LYS A 212 -0.94 -7.93 3.72
CA LYS A 212 -2.30 -8.19 3.28
C LYS A 212 -3.23 -7.04 3.67
N ILE A 213 -4.07 -6.59 2.73
CA ILE A 213 -5.06 -5.54 2.93
C ILE A 213 -6.45 -6.10 2.62
N ASP A 214 -7.25 -6.34 3.65
CA ASP A 214 -8.64 -6.77 3.49
C ASP A 214 -9.58 -5.56 3.55
N TYR A 215 -10.48 -5.44 2.57
CA TYR A 215 -11.52 -4.40 2.52
C TYR A 215 -12.90 -5.02 2.77
N GLU A 216 -13.64 -4.44 3.71
CA GLU A 216 -15.03 -4.77 3.97
C GLU A 216 -15.87 -3.50 3.97
N ALA A 217 -17.01 -3.51 3.28
CA ALA A 217 -17.91 -2.37 3.26
C ALA A 217 -19.37 -2.84 3.21
N THR A 218 -20.22 -2.15 3.96
CA THR A 218 -21.67 -2.30 3.92
C THR A 218 -22.34 -0.96 3.65
N THR A 219 -23.52 -0.99 3.04
CA THR A 219 -24.35 0.20 2.86
C THR A 219 -25.83 -0.14 2.87
N ASP A 220 -26.67 0.83 3.23
CA ASP A 220 -28.13 0.70 3.33
C ASP A 220 -28.89 1.18 2.06
N LYS A 221 -28.17 1.69 1.05
CA LYS A 221 -28.73 2.03 -0.28
C LYS A 221 -27.82 1.53 -1.39
N SER A 222 -28.38 1.34 -2.59
CA SER A 222 -27.60 1.05 -3.80
C SER A 222 -26.54 2.15 -4.01
N CYS A 223 -25.27 1.77 -4.06
CA CYS A 223 -24.14 2.66 -4.25
C CYS A 223 -23.04 1.93 -5.03
N TYR A 224 -22.32 2.65 -5.90
CA TYR A 224 -21.08 2.14 -6.48
C TYR A 224 -19.97 2.19 -5.43
N PHE A 225 -19.11 1.16 -5.41
CA PHE A 225 -18.04 1.01 -4.45
C PHE A 225 -16.81 0.41 -5.13
N ASN A 226 -15.67 1.09 -5.01
CA ASN A 226 -14.39 0.66 -5.57
C ASN A 226 -13.26 1.19 -4.68
N LEU A 227 -12.64 0.33 -3.87
CA LEU A 227 -11.59 0.70 -2.93
C LEU A 227 -10.23 0.23 -3.41
N THR A 228 -9.19 1.01 -3.10
CA THR A 228 -7.79 0.62 -3.28
C THR A 228 -6.92 1.25 -2.20
N ASN A 229 -5.66 0.82 -2.10
CA ASN A 229 -4.59 1.57 -1.46
C ASN A 229 -3.76 2.28 -2.54
N HIS A 230 -3.30 3.50 -2.28
CA HIS A 230 -2.55 4.33 -3.22
C HIS A 230 -1.07 4.52 -2.80
N VAL A 231 -0.47 3.45 -2.29
CA VAL A 231 0.96 3.37 -1.99
C VAL A 231 1.80 3.48 -3.27
N TYR A 232 2.89 4.23 -3.17
CA TYR A 232 3.89 4.35 -4.22
C TYR A 232 5.17 3.69 -3.75
N PHE A 233 5.76 2.85 -4.61
CA PHE A 233 6.98 2.12 -4.29
C PHE A 233 8.19 2.66 -5.05
N ASN A 234 9.31 2.72 -4.36
CA ASN A 234 10.63 2.73 -4.96
C ASN A 234 11.50 1.68 -4.25
N LEU A 235 11.71 0.52 -4.89
CA LEU A 235 12.52 -0.57 -4.35
C LEU A 235 14.01 -0.22 -4.14
N LYS A 236 14.50 0.89 -4.68
CA LYS A 236 15.84 1.43 -4.38
C LYS A 236 15.90 2.12 -3.01
N GLY A 237 14.75 2.50 -2.45
CA GLY A 237 14.59 3.34 -1.28
C GLY A 237 13.88 4.67 -1.60
N GLU A 238 13.19 5.24 -0.62
CA GLU A 238 12.59 6.57 -0.71
C GLU A 238 13.66 7.62 -1.07
N GLY A 239 13.34 8.49 -2.03
CA GLY A 239 14.26 9.54 -2.49
C GLY A 239 15.44 9.04 -3.34
N MET A 240 15.57 7.73 -3.58
CA MET A 240 16.68 7.14 -4.34
C MET A 240 16.41 7.11 -5.86
N GLY A 241 16.26 8.30 -6.44
CA GLY A 241 16.13 8.49 -7.89
C GLY A 241 14.81 7.98 -8.49
N ASP A 242 14.84 7.64 -9.78
CA ASP A 242 13.68 7.13 -10.51
C ASP A 242 13.51 5.60 -10.42
N ILE A 243 12.37 5.12 -10.94
CA ILE A 243 11.98 3.71 -11.01
C ILE A 243 12.26 3.07 -12.39
N LEU A 244 13.01 3.73 -13.29
CA LEU A 244 13.15 3.28 -14.68
C LEU A 244 13.94 1.98 -14.83
N ASP A 245 14.74 1.63 -13.82
CA ASP A 245 15.46 0.35 -13.76
C ASP A 245 14.63 -0.78 -13.10
N HIS A 246 13.42 -0.50 -12.63
CA HIS A 246 12.57 -1.52 -12.02
C HIS A 246 12.02 -2.44 -13.10
N VAL A 247 12.05 -3.74 -12.82
CA VAL A 247 11.42 -4.73 -13.68
C VAL A 247 9.98 -4.92 -13.24
N LEU A 248 9.04 -4.46 -14.05
CA LEU A 248 7.60 -4.65 -13.83
C LEU A 248 7.08 -5.82 -14.69
N VAL A 249 6.36 -6.73 -14.05
CA VAL A 249 5.57 -7.76 -14.74
C VAL A 249 4.11 -7.58 -14.35
N VAL A 250 3.25 -7.31 -15.34
CA VAL A 250 1.80 -7.27 -15.17
C VAL A 250 1.21 -8.42 -15.97
N ASP A 251 0.58 -9.38 -15.30
CA ASP A 251 -0.07 -10.53 -15.94
C ASP A 251 -1.44 -10.11 -16.52
N ALA A 252 -1.39 -9.36 -17.63
CA ALA A 252 -2.55 -8.88 -18.34
C ALA A 252 -2.32 -8.95 -19.86
N ASN A 253 -3.35 -9.36 -20.60
CA ASN A 253 -3.34 -9.35 -22.07
C ASN A 253 -3.95 -8.08 -22.66
N SER A 254 -4.61 -7.26 -21.84
CA SER A 254 -5.33 -6.07 -22.32
C SER A 254 -5.27 -4.92 -21.34
N SER A 255 -5.47 -3.70 -21.85
CA SER A 255 -5.56 -2.46 -21.07
C SER A 255 -6.82 -1.69 -21.43
N THR A 256 -7.21 -0.76 -20.56
CA THR A 256 -8.32 0.16 -20.83
C THR A 256 -7.77 1.41 -21.51
N ALA A 257 -8.19 1.67 -22.76
CA ALA A 257 -7.81 2.90 -23.44
C ALA A 257 -8.44 4.11 -22.75
N VAL A 258 -7.67 5.20 -22.64
CA VAL A 258 -8.11 6.46 -22.03
C VAL A 258 -8.01 7.59 -23.02
N GLY A 259 -8.94 8.55 -22.96
CA GLY A 259 -8.88 9.75 -23.79
C GLY A 259 -7.77 10.70 -23.34
N ASP A 260 -6.93 11.15 -24.27
CA ASP A 260 -5.66 11.87 -24.03
C ASP A 260 -5.76 13.05 -23.05
N SER A 261 -6.82 13.85 -23.11
CA SER A 261 -6.96 15.07 -22.29
C SER A 261 -7.82 14.89 -21.04
N THR A 262 -8.61 13.81 -20.95
CA THR A 262 -9.57 13.61 -19.85
C THR A 262 -9.18 12.48 -18.91
N LEU A 263 -8.34 11.55 -19.39
CA LEU A 263 -7.98 10.31 -18.71
C LEU A 263 -9.20 9.46 -18.32
N ILE A 264 -10.31 9.64 -19.05
CA ILE A 264 -11.52 8.84 -18.92
C ILE A 264 -11.43 7.65 -19.89
N PRO A 265 -11.78 6.42 -19.45
CA PRO A 265 -11.89 5.28 -20.35
C PRO A 265 -12.75 5.58 -21.57
N THR A 266 -12.25 5.26 -22.76
CA THR A 266 -13.04 5.37 -24.01
C THR A 266 -14.14 4.31 -24.09
N GLY A 267 -14.05 3.27 -23.27
CA GLY A 267 -14.85 2.05 -23.32
C GLY A 267 -14.17 0.91 -24.10
N GLU A 268 -13.05 1.19 -24.77
CA GLU A 268 -12.28 0.20 -25.50
C GLU A 268 -11.33 -0.58 -24.57
N ILE A 269 -11.31 -1.90 -24.77
CA ILE A 269 -10.34 -2.81 -24.15
C ILE A 269 -9.33 -3.21 -25.24
N VAL A 270 -8.10 -2.73 -25.10
CA VAL A 270 -7.05 -2.85 -26.11
C VAL A 270 -6.15 -4.04 -25.79
N ASP A 271 -5.90 -4.91 -26.78
CA ASP A 271 -4.88 -5.97 -26.68
C ASP A 271 -3.49 -5.35 -26.63
N ILE A 272 -2.70 -5.69 -25.61
CA ILE A 272 -1.33 -5.15 -25.40
C ILE A 272 -0.25 -6.16 -25.79
N ARG A 273 -0.60 -7.32 -26.34
CA ARG A 273 0.41 -8.29 -26.78
C ARG A 273 1.15 -7.74 -27.99
N GLY A 274 2.48 -7.68 -27.87
CA GLY A 274 3.35 -7.16 -28.94
C GLY A 274 3.41 -5.63 -29.03
N THR A 275 2.83 -4.90 -28.07
CA THR A 275 3.11 -3.47 -27.90
C THR A 275 4.43 -3.29 -27.13
N ALA A 276 5.23 -2.29 -27.53
CA ALA A 276 6.50 -1.94 -26.90
C ALA A 276 6.30 -1.06 -25.66
#